data_AF-A0A523ZKI8-F1
#
_entry.id   AF-A0A523ZKI8-F1
#
_cell.length_a   1.000
_cell.length_b   1.000
_cell.length_c   1.000
_cell.angle_alpha   90.00
_cell.angle_beta   90.00
_cell.angle_gamma   90.00
#
_symmetry.space_group_name_H-M   'P 1'
#
loop_
_entity.id
_entity.type
_entity.pdbx_description
1 polymer ?
#
loop_
_entity_poly.entity_id
_entity_poly.type
_entity_poly.pdbx_seq_one_letter_code
_entity_poly.pdbx_strand_id
1 'polypeptide(L)' 'MSGLTENIIIGIDLAGIETNPTGWAMWKNKVISTCHLHENKQILDRSLTLKPTLIAIDAPSACRPKVL' A
#
# COMPACT_ATOMS: atom_id res chain seq x y z
N MET A 1 -24.59 -21.81 1.30
CA MET A 1 -23.17 -21.76 0.88
C MET A 1 -22.60 -20.43 1.36
N SER A 2 -21.84 -20.41 2.46
CA SER A 2 -21.14 -19.20 2.87
C SER A 2 -19.97 -18.97 1.90
N GLY A 3 -20.16 -18.07 0.94
CA GLY A 3 -19.07 -17.65 0.06
C GLY A 3 -17.96 -17.08 0.92
N LEU A 4 -16.79 -17.70 0.92
CA LEU A 4 -15.61 -17.13 1.57
C LEU A 4 -15.31 -15.82 0.84
N THR A 5 -15.59 -14.69 1.47
CA THR A 5 -15.12 -13.40 1.00
C THR A 5 -13.60 -13.46 0.91
N GLU A 6 -13.06 -13.26 -0.30
CA GLU A 6 -11.62 -13.26 -0.50
C GLU A 6 -11.03 -12.07 0.27
N ASN A 7 -10.39 -12.33 1.40
CA ASN A 7 -9.73 -11.29 2.18
C ASN A 7 -8.50 -10.82 1.41
N ILE A 8 -8.55 -9.56 0.98
CA ILE A 8 -7.44 -8.87 0.34
C ILE A 8 -6.82 -7.95 1.38
N ILE A 9 -5.54 -8.15 1.67
CA ILE A 9 -4.75 -7.29 2.56
C ILE A 9 -3.65 -6.64 1.73
N ILE A 10 -3.45 -5.35 1.93
CA ILE A 10 -2.40 -4.58 1.26
C ILE A 10 -1.41 -4.07 2.30
N GLY A 11 -0.12 -4.24 2.02
CA GLY A 11 0.98 -3.60 2.73
C GLY A 11 1.65 -2.56 1.83
N ILE A 12 1.93 -1.38 2.37
CA ILE A 12 2.60 -0.28 1.69
C ILE A 12 3.78 0.16 2.55
N ASP A 13 4.99 0.14 1.97
CA ASP A 13 6.18 0.77 2.52
C ASP A 13 6.38 2.11 1.80
N LEU A 14 5.93 3.19 2.42
CA LEU A 14 5.85 4.49 1.79
C LEU A 14 7.23 5.13 1.68
N ALA A 15 7.62 5.48 0.45
CA ALA A 15 8.84 6.23 0.23
C ALA A 15 8.79 7.60 0.92
N GLY A 16 9.82 7.94 1.70
CA GLY A 16 9.92 9.24 2.37
C GLY A 16 10.23 10.43 1.44
N ILE A 17 10.51 10.17 0.15
CA ILE A 17 10.68 11.18 -0.91
C ILE A 17 10.03 10.66 -2.20
N GLU A 18 9.40 11.55 -2.96
CA GLU A 18 8.59 11.18 -4.15
C GLU A 18 9.39 10.50 -5.27
N THR A 19 10.70 10.75 -5.34
CA THR A 19 11.57 10.14 -6.36
C THR A 19 11.89 8.68 -6.08
N ASN A 20 11.68 8.20 -4.85
CA ASN A 20 11.98 6.83 -4.47
C ASN A 20 10.76 5.93 -4.74
N PRO A 21 10.99 4.66 -5.15
CA PRO A 21 9.90 3.71 -5.29
C PRO A 21 9.27 3.41 -3.93
N THR A 22 7.94 3.44 -3.89
CA THR A 22 7.12 2.90 -2.79
C THR A 22 6.98 1.40 -2.97
N GLY A 23 7.24 0.65 -1.89
CA GLY A 23 6.99 -0.79 -1.84
C GLY A 23 5.49 -1.06 -1.71
N TRP A 24 4.96 -1.95 -2.54
CA TRP A 24 3.55 -2.37 -2.49
C TRP A 24 3.45 -3.89 -2.52
N ALA A 25 2.66 -4.45 -1.61
CA ALA A 25 2.39 -5.87 -1.52
C ALA A 25 0.89 -6.12 -1.32
N MET A 26 0.35 -7.10 -2.04
CA MET A 26 -1.00 -7.64 -1.83
C MET A 26 -0.90 -9.09 -1.41
N TRP A 27 -1.67 -9.43 -0.39
CA TRP A 27 -1.96 -10.80 0.00
C TRP A 27 -3.43 -11.12 -0.27
N LYS A 28 -3.66 -12.18 -1.04
CA LYS A 28 -4.99 -12.66 -1.40
C LYS A 28 -4.98 -14.18 -1.46
N ASN A 29 -5.79 -14.85 -0.62
CA ASN A 29 -5.94 -16.31 -0.63
C ASN A 29 -4.60 -17.09 -0.63
N LYS A 30 -3.65 -16.69 0.24
CA LYS A 30 -2.29 -17.28 0.32
C LYS A 30 -1.38 -16.99 -0.88
N VAL A 31 -1.82 -16.18 -1.85
CA VAL A 31 -0.99 -15.67 -2.94
C VAL A 31 -0.51 -14.27 -2.57
N ILE A 32 0.78 -14.02 -2.79
CA ILE A 32 1.40 -12.71 -2.61
C ILE A 32 1.73 -12.14 -3.99
N SER A 33 1.46 -10.85 -4.19
CA SER A 33 1.89 -10.09 -5.36
C SER A 33 2.56 -8.81 -4.90
N THR A 34 3.71 -8.49 -5.46
CA THR A 34 4.50 -7.31 -5.06
C THR A 34 4.86 -6.47 -6.28
N CYS A 35 4.93 -5.16 -6.11
CA CYS A 35 5.48 -4.25 -7.11
C CYS A 35 6.02 -2.97 -6.47
N HIS A 36 6.81 -2.22 -7.22
CA HIS A 36 7.13 -0.84 -6.89
C HIS A 36 6.13 0.10 -7.56
N LEU A 37 5.71 1.14 -6.83
CA LEU A 37 4.86 2.22 -7.32
C LEU A 37 5.58 3.55 -7.08
N HIS A 38 5.38 4.52 -7.97
CA HIS A 38 6.12 5.78 -7.91
C HIS A 38 5.20 6.95 -7.59
N GLU A 39 4.05 7.03 -8.26
CA GLU A 39 3.14 8.15 -8.11
C GLU A 39 2.04 7.86 -7.07
N ASN A 40 1.64 8.88 -6.31
CA ASN A 40 0.51 8.81 -5.38
C ASN A 40 -0.77 8.27 -6.05
N LYS A 41 -1.02 8.67 -7.31
CA LYS A 41 -2.16 8.17 -8.09
C LYS A 41 -2.08 6.66 -8.33
N GLN A 42 -0.89 6.14 -8.66
CA GLN A 42 -0.68 4.70 -8.85
C GLN A 42 -0.91 3.92 -7.55
N ILE A 43 -0.43 4.45 -6.42
CA ILE A 43 -0.64 3.85 -5.09
C ILE A 43 -2.14 3.79 -4.76
N LEU A 44 -2.86 4.89 -4.95
CA LEU A 44 -4.30 4.97 -4.70
C LEU A 44 -5.10 4.06 -5.64
N ASP A 45 -4.90 4.17 -6.95
CA ASP A 45 -5.62 3.39 -7.94
C ASP A 45 -5.41 1.89 -7.70
N ARG A 46 -4.16 1.45 -7.54
CA ARG A 46 -3.85 0.04 -7.34
C ARG A 46 -4.41 -0.50 -6.03
N SER A 47 -4.39 0.29 -4.97
CA SER A 47 -4.85 -0.15 -3.65
C SER A 47 -6.37 -0.15 -3.51
N LEU A 48 -7.05 0.89 -4.02
CA LEU A 48 -8.48 1.07 -3.81
C LEU A 48 -9.34 0.26 -4.80
N THR A 49 -8.87 0.03 -6.03
CA THR A 49 -9.62 -0.75 -7.04
C THR A 49 -9.82 -2.20 -6.60
N LEU A 50 -8.92 -2.73 -5.76
CA LEU A 50 -8.98 -4.09 -5.24
C LEU A 50 -9.97 -4.29 -4.09
N LYS A 51 -10.56 -3.20 -3.55
CA LYS A 51 -11.46 -3.22 -2.39
C LYS A 51 -10.90 -4.06 -1.21
N PRO A 52 -9.70 -3.72 -0.72
CA PRO A 52 -9.06 -4.47 0.35
C PRO A 52 -9.84 -4.36 1.65
N THR A 53 -9.74 -5.40 2.47
CA THR A 53 -10.28 -5.43 3.84
C THR A 53 -9.41 -4.59 4.78
N LEU A 54 -8.10 -4.54 4.52
CA LEU A 54 -7.11 -3.83 5.32
C LEU A 54 -6.00 -3.28 4.42
N ILE A 55 -5.59 -2.04 4.67
CA ILE A 55 -4.37 -1.45 4.13
C ILE A 55 -3.49 -1.08 5.33
N ALA A 56 -2.32 -1.72 5.43
CA ALA A 56 -1.27 -1.36 6.37
C ALA A 56 -0.25 -0.47 5.66
N ILE A 57 0.07 0.68 6.25
CA ILE A 57 1.01 1.66 5.68
C ILE A 57 2.14 1.85 6.70
N ASP A 58 3.35 1.50 6.31
CA ASP A 58 4.56 1.96 6.97
C ASP A 58 4.90 3.33 6.38
N ALA A 59 4.80 4.37 7.21
CA ALA A 59 5.07 5.73 6.80
C ALA A 59 6.15 6.31 7.71
N PRO A 60 7.14 7.04 7.15
CA PRO A 60 8.08 7.77 7.98
C PRO A 60 7.31 8.74 8.88
N SER A 61 7.52 8.61 10.19
CA SER A 61 6.87 9.48 11.18
C SER A 61 7.09 10.94 10.79
N ALA A 62 5.99 11.69 10.61
CA ALA A 62 5.95 13.05 10.09
C ALA A 62 7.24 13.85 10.36
N CYS A 63 7.94 14.24 9.29
CA CYS A 63 9.03 15.20 9.35
C CYS A 63 8.47 16.47 10.01
N ARG A 64 8.84 16.73 11.27
CA ARG A 64 8.52 18.02 11.90
C ARG A 64 9.10 19.12 11.01
N PRO A 65 8.42 20.26 10.83
CA PRO A 65 9.02 21.38 10.13
C PRO A 65 10.35 21.71 10.83
N LYS A 66 11.46 21.61 10.09
CA LYS A 66 12.72 22.22 10.53
C LYS A 66 12.45 23.71 10.52
N VAL A 67 12.14 24.26 11.69
CA VAL A 67 12.09 25.69 11.91
C VAL A 67 13.50 26.19 11.58
N LEU A 68 13.60 26.96 10.49
CA LEU A 68 14.82 27.69 10.11
C LEU A 68 15.08 28.83 11.09
#